data_AF-A0A4Q4CH07-F1
#
_entry.id   AF-A0A4Q4CH07-F1
#
_cell.length_a   1.000
_cell.length_b   1.000
_cell.length_c   1.000
_cell.angle_alpha   90.00
_cell.angle_beta   90.00
_cell.angle_gamma   90.00
#
_symmetry.space_group_name_H-M   'P 1'
#
loop_
_entity.id
_entity.type
_entity.pdbx_description
1 polymer ?
#
loop_
_entity_poly.entity_id
_entity_poly.type
_entity_poly.pdbx_seq_one_letter_code
_entity_poly.pdbx_strand_id
1 'polypeptide(L)'
;TTANADGTLDIFGTGDEGASLVLVGTSFSDSSINNFAGFLSEFTGIETTNYSITGGNQFGAMTSYVTSREFAEHRPTFLIWENPIYNSLAQFGPLPMDELIVAAGPPCDIDTGAAVDADVLSADFQAGTLKPVDSFLFDHGGEGARIATVTLSGADGLSRTVRIERSDRLRATGRFYLRLEPFWRPDLTRVSVSFDRPFTETSSLTLCPQLKGDAS
;
A
#
# COMPACT_ATOMS: atom_id res chain seq x y z
N THR A 1 29.35 2.27 -53.12
CA THR A 1 29.44 3.59 -52.47
C THR A 1 28.02 4.09 -52.27
N THR A 2 27.35 3.64 -51.19
CA THR A 2 27.16 4.34 -49.88
C THR A 2 26.21 5.54 -50.00
N ALA A 3 24.95 5.39 -49.55
CA ALA A 3 24.41 5.88 -48.25
C ALA A 3 23.96 7.36 -48.35
N ASN A 4 22.91 7.91 -47.74
CA ASN A 4 21.90 7.54 -46.76
C ASN A 4 20.75 8.56 -46.93
N ALA A 5 19.51 8.19 -46.63
CA ALA A 5 18.49 9.16 -46.22
C ALA A 5 17.81 8.56 -44.98
N ASP A 6 18.37 8.93 -43.83
CA ASP A 6 17.91 8.57 -42.50
C ASP A 6 16.45 9.02 -42.32
N GLY A 7 15.56 8.04 -42.21
CA GLY A 7 14.35 8.20 -41.41
C GLY A 7 14.79 8.21 -39.95
N THR A 8 15.16 9.38 -39.46
CA THR A 8 15.31 9.67 -38.03
C THR A 8 13.95 9.46 -37.38
N LEU A 9 13.72 8.22 -36.99
CA LEU A 9 12.72 7.82 -36.03
C LEU A 9 12.85 8.75 -34.82
N ASP A 10 11.73 9.38 -34.52
CA ASP A 10 11.44 10.12 -33.29
C ASP A 10 11.45 9.13 -32.11
N ILE A 11 12.65 8.61 -31.79
CA ILE A 11 12.91 7.61 -30.74
C ILE A 11 13.22 8.28 -29.40
N PHE A 12 13.30 9.61 -29.38
CA PHE A 12 13.55 10.42 -28.20
C PHE A 12 12.54 11.56 -28.11
N GLY A 13 11.25 11.21 -28.22
CA GLY A 13 10.16 12.12 -27.93
C GLY A 13 10.44 12.88 -26.65
N THR A 14 10.67 14.18 -26.81
CA THR A 14 11.12 15.08 -25.76
C THR A 14 9.98 15.38 -24.80
N GLY A 15 10.08 14.95 -23.55
CA GLY A 15 9.60 15.73 -22.41
C GLY A 15 8.27 15.35 -21.74
N ASP A 16 7.68 14.18 -22.02
CA ASP A 16 6.68 13.59 -21.14
C ASP A 16 7.30 12.35 -20.48
N GLU A 17 7.19 12.24 -19.16
CA GLU A 17 7.31 10.93 -18.50
C GLU A 17 6.28 10.03 -19.19
N GLY A 18 6.75 9.13 -20.05
CA GLY A 18 5.87 8.24 -20.81
C GLY A 18 4.92 7.51 -19.87
N ALA A 19 3.72 7.18 -20.36
CA ALA A 19 2.76 6.39 -19.59
C ALA A 19 3.46 5.16 -18.99
N SER A 20 3.23 4.89 -17.71
CA SER A 20 3.82 3.75 -17.01
C SER A 20 2.75 2.71 -16.69
N LEU A 21 3.09 1.43 -16.87
CA LEU A 21 2.19 0.32 -16.61
C LEU A 21 2.83 -0.62 -15.59
N VAL A 22 2.10 -0.88 -14.50
CA VAL A 22 2.48 -1.87 -13.51
C VAL A 22 1.52 -3.04 -13.53
N LEU A 23 2.08 -4.25 -13.55
CA LEU A 23 1.35 -5.50 -13.40
C LEU A 23 1.60 -6.08 -12.01
N VAL A 24 0.52 -6.30 -11.25
CA VAL A 24 0.52 -7.11 -10.03
C VAL A 24 -0.36 -8.33 -10.22
N GLY A 25 0.09 -9.47 -9.73
CA GLY A 25 -0.61 -10.72 -9.96
C GLY A 25 0.04 -11.90 -9.29
N THR A 26 -0.30 -13.08 -9.80
CA THR A 26 0.10 -14.37 -9.23
C THR A 26 1.22 -15.01 -10.05
N SER A 27 1.44 -16.31 -9.86
CA SER A 27 2.35 -17.11 -10.70
C SER A 27 1.97 -17.09 -12.19
N PHE A 28 0.72 -16.81 -12.54
CA PHE A 28 0.32 -16.65 -13.94
C PHE A 28 1.04 -15.49 -14.62
N SER A 29 1.26 -14.42 -13.87
CA SER A 29 1.91 -13.19 -14.33
C SER A 29 3.43 -13.20 -14.08
N ASP A 30 3.91 -13.89 -13.05
CA ASP A 30 5.33 -14.01 -12.69
C ASP A 30 6.10 -15.02 -13.57
N SER A 31 5.41 -15.98 -14.19
CA SER A 31 6.05 -17.00 -15.02
C SER A 31 6.60 -16.44 -16.34
N SER A 32 7.91 -16.62 -16.58
CA SER A 32 8.55 -16.25 -17.85
C SER A 32 8.02 -17.03 -19.05
N ILE A 33 7.48 -18.24 -18.84
CA ILE A 33 6.90 -19.07 -19.91
C ILE A 33 5.59 -18.44 -20.43
N ASN A 34 4.80 -17.86 -19.52
CA ASN A 34 3.53 -17.22 -19.89
C ASN A 34 3.75 -15.86 -20.55
N ASN A 35 4.87 -15.18 -20.24
CA ASN A 35 5.28 -13.90 -20.81
C ASN A 35 4.19 -12.80 -20.80
N PHE A 36 3.33 -12.79 -19.79
CA PHE A 36 2.15 -11.92 -19.79
C PHE A 36 2.53 -10.43 -19.82
N ALA A 37 3.50 -10.00 -19.00
CA ALA A 37 4.03 -8.63 -19.00
C ALA A 37 4.66 -8.23 -20.35
N GLY A 38 5.34 -9.16 -21.02
CA GLY A 38 5.92 -8.93 -22.34
C GLY A 38 4.84 -8.68 -23.39
N PHE A 39 3.78 -9.49 -23.42
CA PHE A 39 2.66 -9.27 -24.32
C PHE A 39 1.91 -7.97 -24.04
N LEU A 40 1.70 -7.62 -22.76
CA LEU A 40 1.15 -6.30 -22.40
C LEU A 40 2.01 -5.19 -22.97
N SER A 41 3.35 -5.29 -22.84
CA SER A 41 4.25 -4.27 -23.37
C SER A 41 4.19 -4.17 -24.90
N GLU A 42 4.19 -5.31 -25.60
CA GLU A 42 4.12 -5.37 -27.06
C GLU A 42 2.82 -4.77 -27.61
N PHE A 43 1.67 -5.17 -27.06
CA PHE A 43 0.36 -4.78 -27.61
C PHE A 43 -0.13 -3.40 -27.14
N THR A 44 0.36 -2.89 -26.01
CA THR A 44 0.03 -1.54 -25.56
C THR A 44 1.04 -0.49 -26.02
N GLY A 45 2.27 -0.90 -26.34
CA GLY A 45 3.40 0.00 -26.57
C GLY A 45 3.92 0.69 -25.30
N ILE A 46 3.46 0.26 -24.12
CA ILE A 46 3.86 0.81 -22.82
C ILE A 46 4.73 -0.21 -22.08
N GLU A 47 5.90 0.21 -21.60
CA GLU A 47 6.74 -0.68 -20.79
C GLU A 47 6.00 -1.13 -19.52
N THR A 48 5.93 -2.45 -19.33
CA THR A 48 5.25 -3.07 -18.20
C THR A 48 6.24 -3.50 -17.12
N THR A 49 6.20 -2.85 -15.96
CA THR A 49 6.93 -3.31 -14.77
C THR A 49 6.11 -4.37 -14.02
N ASN A 50 6.67 -5.57 -13.87
CA ASN A 50 5.97 -6.69 -13.27
C ASN A 50 6.37 -6.90 -11.80
N TYR A 51 5.41 -6.70 -10.89
CA TYR A 51 5.52 -6.91 -9.44
C TYR A 51 4.72 -8.13 -8.97
N SER A 52 4.42 -9.07 -9.86
CA SER A 52 3.69 -10.29 -9.53
C SER A 52 4.47 -11.18 -8.55
N ILE A 53 3.75 -11.90 -7.70
CA ILE A 53 4.35 -12.75 -6.66
C ILE A 53 3.76 -14.16 -6.77
N THR A 54 4.62 -15.12 -7.11
CA THR A 54 4.26 -16.54 -7.04
C THR A 54 3.87 -16.93 -5.61
N GLY A 55 2.68 -17.52 -5.47
CA GLY A 55 2.15 -17.92 -4.16
C GLY A 55 1.68 -16.77 -3.26
N GLY A 56 1.58 -15.54 -3.79
CA GLY A 56 1.03 -14.38 -3.09
C GLY A 56 -0.51 -14.36 -2.96
N ASN A 57 -1.20 -15.28 -3.63
CA ASN A 57 -2.66 -15.36 -3.68
C ASN A 57 -3.30 -14.04 -4.21
N GLN A 58 -4.56 -13.73 -3.90
CA GLN A 58 -5.23 -12.53 -4.42
C GLN A 58 -4.55 -11.22 -3.99
N PHE A 59 -4.05 -11.12 -2.75
CA PHE A 59 -3.60 -9.84 -2.18
C PHE A 59 -2.09 -9.65 -2.17
N GLY A 60 -1.28 -10.71 -2.24
CA GLY A 60 0.15 -10.62 -1.91
C GLY A 60 0.93 -9.61 -2.75
N ALA A 61 0.84 -9.71 -4.08
CA ALA A 61 1.49 -8.77 -5.00
C ALA A 61 0.91 -7.36 -4.87
N MET A 62 -0.43 -7.26 -4.84
CA MET A 62 -1.13 -5.97 -4.74
C MET A 62 -0.74 -5.22 -3.45
N THR A 63 -0.87 -5.85 -2.28
CA THR A 63 -0.45 -5.27 -0.99
C THR A 63 1.04 -4.92 -1.00
N SER A 64 1.91 -5.81 -1.49
CA SER A 64 3.36 -5.54 -1.54
C SER A 64 3.70 -4.32 -2.39
N TYR A 65 2.96 -4.08 -3.47
CA TYR A 65 3.18 -2.95 -4.35
C TYR A 65 2.57 -1.66 -3.80
N VAL A 66 1.27 -1.63 -3.47
CA VAL A 66 0.61 -0.37 -3.07
C VAL A 66 1.07 0.18 -1.72
N THR A 67 1.58 -0.68 -0.82
CA THR A 67 2.15 -0.20 0.44
C THR A 67 3.64 0.16 0.31
N SER A 68 4.28 -0.07 -0.84
CA SER A 68 5.70 0.24 -1.06
C SER A 68 5.97 1.75 -1.16
N ARG A 69 7.23 2.14 -0.96
CA ARG A 69 7.68 3.51 -1.24
C ARG A 69 7.65 3.83 -2.73
N GLU A 70 7.95 2.84 -3.57
CA GLU A 70 7.88 2.97 -5.02
C GLU A 70 6.50 3.43 -5.49
N PHE A 71 5.42 2.82 -5.01
CA PHE A 71 4.07 3.28 -5.34
C PHE A 71 3.75 4.66 -4.76
N ALA A 72 4.28 5.00 -3.59
CA ALA A 72 4.04 6.31 -2.98
C ALA A 72 4.74 7.44 -3.73
N GLU A 73 5.93 7.19 -4.28
CA GLU A 73 6.80 8.16 -4.94
C GLU A 73 6.56 8.21 -6.46
N HIS A 74 6.31 7.06 -7.09
CA HIS A 74 6.18 6.89 -8.54
C HIS A 74 4.89 6.12 -8.88
N ARG A 75 3.74 6.80 -8.78
CA ARG A 75 2.44 6.19 -9.10
C ARG A 75 2.35 5.86 -10.59
N PRO A 76 1.92 4.64 -10.96
CA PRO A 76 1.84 4.26 -12.35
C PRO A 76 0.63 4.93 -13.01
N THR A 77 0.70 5.19 -14.31
CA THR A 77 -0.47 5.63 -15.08
C THR A 77 -1.53 4.52 -15.11
N PHE A 78 -1.10 3.27 -15.23
CA PHE A 78 -1.96 2.09 -15.25
C PHE A 78 -1.47 1.04 -14.24
N LEU A 79 -2.40 0.55 -13.41
CA LEU A 79 -2.19 -0.61 -12.54
C LEU A 79 -3.11 -1.74 -12.99
N ILE A 80 -2.54 -2.83 -13.47
CA ILE A 80 -3.26 -4.06 -13.82
C ILE A 80 -3.15 -5.04 -12.65
N TRP A 81 -4.31 -5.45 -12.12
CA TRP A 81 -4.39 -6.52 -11.12
C TRP A 81 -4.92 -7.80 -11.74
N GLU A 82 -4.02 -8.76 -11.96
CA GLU A 82 -4.39 -10.12 -12.37
C GLU A 82 -4.82 -10.94 -11.15
N ASN A 83 -6.05 -11.45 -11.18
CA ASN A 83 -6.59 -12.30 -10.13
C ASN A 83 -7.35 -13.50 -10.74
N PRO A 84 -6.90 -14.75 -10.51
CA PRO A 84 -7.58 -15.94 -10.99
C PRO A 84 -9.00 -16.06 -10.41
N ILE A 85 -9.94 -16.61 -11.19
CA ILE A 85 -11.36 -16.69 -10.80
C ILE A 85 -11.62 -17.46 -9.49
N TYR A 86 -10.72 -18.35 -9.09
CA TYR A 86 -10.85 -19.14 -7.86
C TYR A 86 -10.35 -18.38 -6.61
N ASN A 87 -9.68 -17.24 -6.79
CA ASN A 87 -9.20 -16.39 -5.72
C ASN A 87 -10.26 -15.33 -5.37
N SER A 88 -11.14 -15.66 -4.43
CA SER A 88 -12.18 -14.72 -3.98
C SER A 88 -11.59 -13.55 -3.21
N LEU A 89 -11.84 -12.32 -3.66
CA LEU A 89 -11.41 -11.11 -2.95
C LEU A 89 -12.10 -10.95 -1.58
N ALA A 90 -13.23 -11.62 -1.36
CA ALA A 90 -13.96 -11.59 -0.09
C ALA A 90 -13.46 -12.63 0.94
N GLN A 91 -12.54 -13.53 0.57
CA GLN A 91 -12.13 -14.68 1.39
C GLN A 91 -11.61 -14.29 2.79
N PHE A 92 -11.01 -13.10 2.93
CA PHE A 92 -10.36 -12.65 4.16
C PHE A 92 -11.11 -11.50 4.84
N GLY A 93 -12.40 -11.34 4.52
CA GLY A 93 -13.21 -10.22 5.00
C GLY A 93 -12.79 -8.89 4.35
N PRO A 94 -13.25 -7.76 4.90
CA PRO A 94 -13.03 -6.44 4.28
C PRO A 94 -11.62 -5.89 4.52
N LEU A 95 -10.93 -6.30 5.58
CA LEU A 95 -9.70 -5.65 6.04
C LEU A 95 -8.58 -5.56 4.98
N PRO A 96 -8.28 -6.60 4.18
CA PRO A 96 -7.27 -6.46 3.14
C PRO A 96 -7.66 -5.44 2.08
N MET A 97 -8.92 -5.42 1.64
CA MET A 97 -9.40 -4.40 0.70
C MET A 97 -9.39 -3.00 1.31
N ASP A 98 -9.79 -2.85 2.58
CA ASP A 98 -9.73 -1.56 3.29
C ASP A 98 -8.30 -1.02 3.35
N GLU A 99 -7.33 -1.86 3.67
CA GLU A 99 -5.92 -1.48 3.66
C GLU A 99 -5.47 -1.03 2.27
N LEU A 100 -5.82 -1.75 1.21
CA LEU A 100 -5.51 -1.34 -0.17
C LEU A 100 -6.13 0.01 -0.52
N ILE A 101 -7.39 0.25 -0.16
CA ILE A 101 -8.09 1.50 -0.44
C ILE A 101 -7.41 2.68 0.25
N VAL A 102 -7.00 2.50 1.52
CA VAL A 102 -6.28 3.55 2.25
C VAL A 102 -4.91 3.78 1.63
N ALA A 103 -4.14 2.73 1.34
CA ALA A 103 -2.81 2.83 0.74
C ALA A 103 -2.82 3.48 -0.66
N ALA A 104 -3.85 3.20 -1.46
CA ALA A 104 -4.04 3.79 -2.78
C ALA A 104 -4.54 5.24 -2.74
N GLY A 105 -5.07 5.70 -1.60
CA GLY A 105 -5.57 7.07 -1.40
C GLY A 105 -4.47 8.13 -1.39
N PRO A 106 -4.81 9.39 -1.06
CA PRO A 106 -3.82 10.45 -0.87
C PRO A 106 -2.74 10.07 0.16
N PRO A 107 -1.51 10.63 0.07
CA PRO A 107 -0.46 10.38 1.05
C PRO A 107 -0.92 10.66 2.48
N CYS A 108 -0.61 9.76 3.42
CA CYS A 108 -0.90 9.95 4.84
C CYS A 108 0.22 10.76 5.50
N ASP A 109 0.06 12.09 5.50
CA ASP A 109 1.07 13.05 5.92
C ASP A 109 0.61 13.96 7.08
N ILE A 110 -0.57 13.70 7.65
CA ILE A 110 -1.09 14.45 8.78
C ILE A 110 -0.43 13.93 10.06
N ASP A 111 0.46 14.74 10.63
CA ASP A 111 1.14 14.43 11.90
C ASP A 111 0.13 14.31 13.05
N THR A 112 0.27 13.25 13.84
CA THR A 112 -0.55 13.01 15.03
C THR A 112 0.16 13.40 16.32
N GLY A 113 1.41 13.88 16.25
CA GLY A 113 2.26 14.13 17.41
C GLY A 113 2.65 12.84 18.13
N ALA A 114 2.79 11.73 17.38
CA ALA A 114 3.06 10.43 17.97
C ALA A 114 4.44 10.41 18.66
N ALA A 115 4.51 9.76 19.81
CA ALA A 115 5.72 9.61 20.59
C ALA A 115 6.04 8.13 20.84
N VAL A 116 7.33 7.81 20.80
CA VAL A 116 7.84 6.49 21.15
C VAL A 116 8.05 6.41 22.66
N ASP A 117 7.47 5.40 23.29
CA ASP A 117 7.79 4.95 24.64
C ASP A 117 8.20 3.48 24.58
N ALA A 118 9.46 3.20 24.88
CA ALA A 118 10.09 1.89 24.71
C ALA A 118 9.87 1.27 23.31
N ASP A 119 9.00 0.27 23.20
CA ASP A 119 8.66 -0.49 22.00
C ASP A 119 7.27 -0.16 21.43
N VAL A 120 6.65 0.92 21.91
CA VAL A 120 5.34 1.39 21.47
C VAL A 120 5.43 2.82 20.92
N LEU A 121 4.92 3.02 19.71
CA LEU A 121 4.70 4.35 19.13
C LEU A 121 3.22 4.69 19.30
N SER A 122 2.90 5.82 19.92
CA SER A 122 1.52 6.15 20.30
C SER A 122 1.15 7.61 20.05
N ALA A 123 -0.11 7.83 19.70
CA ALA A 123 -0.72 9.14 19.55
C ALA A 123 -1.98 9.25 20.40
N ASP A 124 -2.15 10.41 21.05
CA ASP A 124 -3.25 10.72 21.93
C ASP A 124 -4.20 11.74 21.30
N PHE A 125 -5.50 11.50 21.48
CA PHE A 125 -6.57 12.27 20.90
C PHE A 125 -7.60 12.63 21.97
N GLN A 126 -8.19 13.83 21.83
CA GLN A 126 -9.39 14.15 22.61
C GLN A 126 -10.56 13.27 22.15
N ALA A 127 -11.39 12.83 23.10
CA ALA A 127 -12.56 12.02 22.79
C ALA A 127 -13.46 12.72 21.77
N GLY A 128 -13.96 11.97 20.78
CA GLY A 128 -14.79 12.49 19.69
C GLY A 128 -14.03 13.21 18.56
N THR A 129 -12.71 13.39 18.65
CA THR A 129 -11.89 13.94 17.56
C THR A 129 -11.84 12.97 16.38
N LEU A 130 -11.48 11.72 16.64
CA LEU A 130 -11.43 10.67 15.61
C LEU A 130 -12.83 10.31 15.13
N LYS A 131 -12.99 10.19 13.83
CA LYS A 131 -14.23 9.85 13.12
C LYS A 131 -14.14 8.44 12.53
N PRO A 132 -15.28 7.76 12.28
CA PRO A 132 -15.26 6.42 11.68
C PRO A 132 -14.47 6.36 10.37
N VAL A 133 -14.53 7.43 9.58
CA VAL A 133 -13.88 7.53 8.27
C VAL A 133 -12.37 7.74 8.34
N ASP A 134 -11.80 8.03 9.51
CA ASP A 134 -10.36 8.25 9.66
C ASP A 134 -9.58 6.96 9.37
N SER A 135 -8.37 7.14 8.87
CA SER A 135 -7.46 6.04 8.56
C SER A 135 -6.05 6.44 8.95
N PHE A 136 -5.22 5.44 9.26
CA PHE A 136 -3.85 5.64 9.73
C PHE A 136 -2.86 4.92 8.83
N LEU A 137 -1.68 5.52 8.71
CA LEU A 137 -0.46 4.84 8.27
C LEU A 137 0.43 4.63 9.50
N PHE A 138 0.85 3.39 9.70
CA PHE A 138 1.92 3.01 10.61
C PHE A 138 3.15 2.67 9.75
N ASP A 139 4.11 3.60 9.68
CA ASP A 139 5.35 3.43 8.93
C ASP A 139 6.47 3.07 9.91
N HIS A 140 7.05 1.89 9.74
CA HIS A 140 8.25 1.47 10.48
C HIS A 140 9.46 2.36 10.15
N GLY A 141 9.43 3.09 9.04
CA GLY A 141 10.51 3.99 8.61
C GLY A 141 11.57 3.31 7.74
N GLY A 142 11.48 1.99 7.58
CA GLY A 142 12.32 1.19 6.70
C GLY A 142 11.59 -0.08 6.24
N GLU A 143 12.24 -0.84 5.36
CA GLU A 143 11.74 -2.17 4.99
C GLU A 143 12.09 -3.22 6.06
N GLY A 144 11.36 -4.34 6.07
CA GLY A 144 11.69 -5.53 6.85
C GLY A 144 10.77 -5.83 8.03
N ALA A 145 10.02 -4.84 8.54
CA ALA A 145 8.92 -5.10 9.47
C ALA A 145 7.79 -5.83 8.72
N ARG A 146 7.31 -6.93 9.32
CA ARG A 146 6.25 -7.79 8.76
C ARG A 146 5.00 -7.80 9.61
N ILE A 147 5.10 -7.43 10.88
CA ILE A 147 3.97 -7.43 11.80
C ILE A 147 3.83 -6.03 12.38
N ALA A 148 2.62 -5.48 12.32
CA ALA A 148 2.20 -4.33 13.09
C ALA A 148 1.07 -4.75 14.04
N THR A 149 1.26 -4.54 15.34
CA THR A 149 0.24 -4.76 16.37
C THR A 149 -0.31 -3.42 16.81
N VAL A 150 -1.47 -3.06 16.28
CA VAL A 150 -2.15 -1.79 16.55
C VAL A 150 -3.08 -1.96 17.75
N THR A 151 -3.01 -1.06 18.72
CA THR A 151 -3.93 -1.02 19.85
C THR A 151 -4.72 0.29 19.85
N LEU A 152 -6.04 0.17 19.95
CA LEU A 152 -7.02 1.24 19.96
C LEU A 152 -7.66 1.29 21.35
N SER A 153 -7.42 2.34 22.11
CA SER A 153 -7.86 2.46 23.51
C SER A 153 -8.81 3.63 23.71
N GLY A 154 -9.91 3.38 24.43
CA GLY A 154 -10.88 4.40 24.79
C GLY A 154 -10.70 4.95 26.20
N ALA A 155 -11.35 6.08 26.47
CA ALA A 155 -11.39 6.71 27.78
C ALA A 155 -12.10 5.83 28.84
N ASP A 156 -12.92 4.87 28.40
CA ASP A 156 -13.56 3.86 29.24
C ASP A 156 -12.60 2.76 29.73
N GLY A 157 -11.35 2.76 29.26
CA GLY A 157 -10.34 1.75 29.56
C GLY A 157 -10.46 0.48 28.73
N LEU A 158 -11.43 0.38 27.81
CA LEU A 158 -11.49 -0.72 26.85
C LEU A 158 -10.48 -0.50 25.73
N SER A 159 -9.85 -1.60 25.32
CA SER A 159 -8.90 -1.61 24.21
C SER A 159 -9.27 -2.69 23.19
N ARG A 160 -8.97 -2.42 21.92
CA ARG A 160 -9.01 -3.40 20.83
C ARG A 160 -7.64 -3.51 20.19
N THR A 161 -7.22 -4.72 19.90
CA THR A 161 -5.95 -4.98 19.22
C THR A 161 -6.20 -5.52 17.82
N VAL A 162 -5.54 -4.94 16.83
CA VAL A 162 -5.54 -5.37 15.44
C VAL A 162 -4.12 -5.77 15.07
N ARG A 163 -3.92 -7.02 14.67
CA ARG A 163 -2.63 -7.53 14.21
C ARG A 163 -2.66 -7.63 12.69
N ILE A 164 -1.77 -6.90 12.04
CA ILE A 164 -1.57 -6.93 10.59
C ILE A 164 -0.26 -7.66 10.32
N GLU A 165 -0.30 -8.73 9.53
CA GLU A 165 0.85 -9.60 9.29
C GLU A 165 1.08 -9.81 7.78
N ARG A 166 2.33 -9.66 7.35
CA ARG A 166 2.81 -10.00 6.01
C ARG A 166 3.47 -11.37 6.06
N SER A 167 3.01 -12.30 5.23
CA SER A 167 3.69 -13.60 5.09
C SER A 167 5.06 -13.43 4.43
N ASP A 168 5.92 -14.44 4.55
CA ASP A 168 7.29 -14.40 3.99
C ASP A 168 7.36 -14.23 2.47
N ARG A 169 6.26 -14.53 1.75
CA ARG A 169 6.19 -14.31 0.30
C ARG A 169 5.91 -12.86 -0.08
N LEU A 170 5.33 -12.07 0.82
CA LEU A 170 5.05 -10.66 0.58
C LEU A 170 6.31 -9.83 0.84
N ARG A 171 6.44 -8.72 0.11
CA ARG A 171 7.47 -7.74 0.42
C ARG A 171 7.18 -7.11 1.78
N ALA A 172 8.16 -7.14 2.67
CA ALA A 172 8.09 -6.48 3.97
C ALA A 172 8.33 -4.98 3.79
N THR A 173 7.34 -4.25 3.31
CA THR A 173 7.44 -2.80 3.02
C THR A 173 7.61 -1.94 4.27
N GLY A 174 7.32 -2.49 5.45
CA GLY A 174 7.30 -1.77 6.72
C GLY A 174 6.16 -0.76 6.87
N ARG A 175 5.24 -0.71 5.91
CA ARG A 175 4.11 0.22 5.87
C ARG A 175 2.79 -0.55 5.99
N PHE A 176 1.98 -0.13 6.96
CA PHE A 176 0.73 -0.79 7.32
C PHE A 176 -0.36 0.27 7.43
N TYR A 177 -1.54 -0.01 6.86
CA TYR A 177 -2.64 0.94 6.87
C TYR A 177 -3.86 0.34 7.56
N LEU A 178 -4.60 1.19 8.26
CA LEU A 178 -5.80 0.78 8.97
C LEU A 178 -6.91 1.81 8.78
N ARG A 179 -8.05 1.38 8.23
CA ARG A 179 -9.31 2.11 8.29
C ARG A 179 -9.91 1.97 9.69
N LEU A 180 -10.31 3.08 10.30
CA LEU A 180 -10.79 3.08 11.68
C LEU A 180 -12.22 2.54 11.81
N GLU A 181 -13.05 2.67 10.78
CA GLU A 181 -14.49 2.38 10.78
C GLU A 181 -14.90 1.06 11.48
N PRO A 182 -14.25 -0.10 11.24
CA PRO A 182 -14.65 -1.36 11.88
C PRO A 182 -14.37 -1.40 13.40
N PHE A 183 -13.52 -0.49 13.88
CA PHE A 183 -13.02 -0.45 15.26
C PHE A 183 -13.42 0.82 16.01
N TRP A 184 -14.00 1.79 15.30
CA TRP A 184 -14.28 3.11 15.83
C TRP A 184 -15.24 3.08 17.01
N ARG A 185 -14.96 3.95 17.98
CA ARG A 185 -15.84 4.27 19.11
C ARG A 185 -15.71 5.76 19.44
N PRO A 186 -16.78 6.43 19.92
CA PRO A 186 -16.74 7.86 20.20
C PRO A 186 -15.76 8.24 21.33
N ASP A 187 -15.45 7.31 22.21
CA ASP A 187 -14.55 7.49 23.35
C ASP A 187 -13.09 7.10 23.03
N LEU A 188 -12.75 6.80 21.78
CA LEU A 188 -11.39 6.47 21.37
C LEU A 188 -10.45 7.66 21.60
N THR A 189 -9.42 7.46 22.42
CA THR A 189 -8.48 8.52 22.82
C THR A 189 -7.02 8.18 22.54
N ARG A 190 -6.68 6.92 22.26
CA ARG A 190 -5.29 6.53 21.96
C ARG A 190 -5.22 5.51 20.86
N VAL A 191 -4.30 5.74 19.93
CA VAL A 191 -3.89 4.80 18.89
C VAL A 191 -2.41 4.52 19.09
N SER A 192 -2.02 3.26 19.18
CA SER A 192 -0.62 2.87 19.30
C SER A 192 -0.28 1.68 18.41
N VAL A 193 1.01 1.54 18.11
CA VAL A 193 1.55 0.43 17.32
C VAL A 193 2.86 -0.06 17.92
N SER A 194 3.07 -1.38 17.87
CA SER A 194 4.40 -1.99 17.96
C SER A 194 4.67 -2.82 16.71
N PHE A 195 5.94 -2.91 16.31
CA PHE A 195 6.38 -3.73 15.18
C PHE A 195 7.14 -4.97 15.65
N ASP A 196 7.32 -5.96 14.78
CA ASP A 196 8.26 -7.09 15.00
C ASP A 196 9.75 -6.69 14.85
N ARG A 197 10.02 -5.40 14.71
CA ARG A 197 11.35 -4.81 14.55
C ARG A 197 11.47 -3.57 15.44
N PRO A 198 12.67 -3.25 15.96
CA PRO A 198 12.90 -1.98 16.67
C PRO A 198 12.57 -0.78 15.78
N PHE A 199 12.04 0.29 16.37
CA PHE A 199 11.79 1.55 15.65
C PHE A 199 13.07 2.15 15.07
N THR A 200 12.91 2.95 14.03
CA THR A 200 13.94 3.77 13.41
C THR A 200 13.66 5.25 13.71
N GLU A 201 14.61 6.13 13.38
CA GLU A 201 14.43 7.59 13.50
C GLU A 201 13.30 8.14 12.60
N THR A 202 12.89 7.35 11.60
CA THR A 202 11.83 7.70 10.63
C THR A 202 10.53 6.96 10.89
N SER A 203 10.44 6.15 11.96
CA SER A 203 9.18 5.51 12.35
C SER A 203 8.12 6.57 12.66
N SER A 204 6.92 6.39 12.11
CA SER A 204 5.84 7.37 12.26
C SER A 204 4.46 6.71 12.30
N LEU A 205 3.53 7.43 12.92
CA LEU A 205 2.10 7.16 12.94
C LEU A 205 1.46 8.43 12.42
N THR A 206 0.83 8.35 11.24
CA THR A 206 0.20 9.50 10.59
C THR A 206 -1.26 9.23 10.29
N LEU A 207 -2.05 10.30 10.26
CA LEU A 207 -3.42 10.27 9.76
C LEU A 207 -3.42 10.43 8.24
N CYS A 208 -4.34 9.73 7.59
CA CYS A 208 -4.58 9.85 6.16
C CYS A 208 -5.63 10.93 5.88
N PRO A 209 -5.43 11.80 4.88
CA PRO A 209 -6.47 12.70 4.41
C PRO A 209 -7.72 11.92 4.04
N GLN A 210 -8.88 12.49 4.35
CA GLN A 210 -10.15 11.95 3.88
C GLN A 210 -10.17 11.95 2.36
N LEU A 211 -10.49 10.81 1.75
CA LEU A 211 -10.88 10.78 0.35
C LEU A 211 -12.05 11.75 0.22
N LYS A 212 -11.88 12.84 -0.52
CA LYS A 212 -13.02 13.63 -0.96
C LYS A 212 -13.88 12.65 -1.74
N GLY A 213 -14.99 12.21 -1.16
CA GLY A 213 -15.98 11.46 -1.91
C GLY A 213 -16.28 12.29 -3.15
N ASP A 214 -16.32 11.64 -4.31
CA ASP A 214 -16.89 12.26 -5.50
C ASP A 214 -18.24 12.81 -5.06
N ALA A 215 -18.32 14.13 -4.96
CA ALA A 215 -19.57 14.82 -4.69
C ALA A 215 -20.48 14.42 -5.84
N SER A 216 -21.37 13.47 -5.56
CA SER A 216 -22.48 13.09 -6.42
C SER A 216 -23.62 14.07 -6.17
#